data_AF-C4FKX8-F1
#
_entry.id   AF-C4FKX8-F1
#
_cell.length_a   1.000
_cell.length_b   1.000
_cell.length_c   1.000
_cell.angle_alpha   90.00
_cell.angle_beta   90.00
_cell.angle_gamma   90.00
#
_symmetry.space_group_name_H-M   'P 1'
#
loop_
_entity.id
_entity.type
_entity.pdbx_description
1 polymer ?
#
loop_
_entity_poly.entity_id
_entity_poly.type
_entity_poly.pdbx_seq_one_letter_code
_entity_poly.pdbx_strand_id
1 'polypeptide(L)'
;MKRTLAVMALLGAVGLANAQVVENPILKKLVEKGILREDEAAAIDEQLAKEEAEKARYQAEIDKTAMEAKDKLSKLEKKWGDMPALAGKFKKFEIGGKAYLGYTYTTIKEKYHNSTTSNNVNDAGDFEARRFYFDTKAYISDKDHIRFTTDLSTGTDYKLKIKYAYLYKDISSLIPRTSFKFGVAHTPWIDFEQNSGWLYRSVDKVFLESSDGAGLWPSADLGISFNTKTPYITSEIGMFNGEGYDKINTKSQRSSGFHNSFEGRVTYHLFGNGDKKVSPTKDQYANISLHLASNIGYNDAYTTHKNLNLYHIHAVYNHPMFLIAAQYAKLIITHYLHKQVMGTQ
;
A
#
# COMPACT_ATOMS: atom_id res chain seq x y z
N MET A 1 -24.27 -10.58 19.91
CA MET A 1 -25.71 -10.93 19.93
C MET A 1 -26.65 -9.73 20.11
N LYS A 2 -26.33 -8.68 20.88
CA LYS A 2 -27.28 -7.59 21.14
C LYS A 2 -27.54 -6.60 19.97
N ARG A 3 -26.64 -6.49 19.00
CA ARG A 3 -26.81 -5.57 17.83
C ARG A 3 -27.59 -6.19 16.66
N THR A 4 -27.56 -7.51 16.51
CA THR A 4 -28.24 -8.24 15.43
C THR A 4 -29.75 -8.34 15.65
N LEU A 5 -30.20 -8.39 16.92
CA LEU A 5 -31.64 -8.37 17.24
C LEU A 5 -32.29 -7.00 16.97
N ALA A 6 -31.54 -5.90 17.09
CA ALA A 6 -32.08 -4.55 16.86
C ALA A 6 -32.45 -4.32 15.37
N VAL A 7 -31.70 -4.93 14.44
CA VAL A 7 -31.97 -4.84 12.99
C VAL A 7 -33.16 -5.74 12.60
N MET A 8 -33.36 -6.88 13.25
CA MET A 8 -34.54 -7.73 13.02
C MET A 8 -35.83 -7.16 13.61
N ALA A 9 -35.76 -6.38 14.69
CA ALA A 9 -36.94 -5.73 15.28
C ALA A 9 -37.52 -4.62 14.37
N LEU A 10 -36.68 -4.00 13.53
CA LEU A 10 -37.11 -3.00 12.54
C LEU A 10 -37.85 -3.63 11.33
N LEU A 11 -37.66 -4.93 11.08
CA LEU A 11 -38.31 -5.63 9.96
C LEU A 11 -39.73 -6.14 10.28
N GLY A 12 -40.18 -6.03 11.53
CA GLY A 12 -41.45 -6.60 12.01
C GLY A 12 -42.68 -5.69 11.96
N ALA A 13 -42.57 -4.45 11.46
CA ALA A 13 -43.63 -3.44 11.58
C ALA A 13 -44.14 -2.89 10.24
N VAL A 14 -44.04 -3.64 9.14
CA VAL A 14 -44.67 -3.23 7.86
C VAL A 14 -45.87 -4.12 7.59
N GLY A 15 -47.02 -3.69 8.09
CA GLY A 15 -48.29 -4.30 7.78
C GLY A 15 -49.40 -3.78 8.67
N LEU A 16 -50.03 -2.68 8.26
CA LEU A 16 -51.48 -2.44 8.30
C LEU A 16 -51.76 -1.11 7.58
N ALA A 17 -52.60 -1.18 6.55
CA ALA A 17 -53.07 -0.03 5.80
C ALA A 17 -53.86 0.93 6.70
N ASN A 18 -53.52 2.22 6.71
CA ASN A 18 -54.41 3.37 6.91
C ASN A 18 -53.61 4.69 6.89
N ALA A 19 -54.10 5.69 6.12
CA ALA A 19 -53.65 7.07 5.97
C ALA A 19 -52.16 7.29 5.62
N GLN A 20 -51.87 7.87 4.45
CA GLN A 20 -50.53 8.28 4.00
C GLN A 20 -49.98 9.41 4.88
N VAL A 21 -49.46 9.05 6.05
CA VAL A 21 -48.69 9.95 6.90
C VAL A 21 -47.24 9.85 6.42
N VAL A 22 -46.76 10.91 5.76
CA VAL A 22 -45.34 11.10 5.45
C VAL A 22 -44.57 11.02 6.77
N GLU A 23 -43.71 10.03 7.00
CA GLU A 23 -42.96 9.88 8.26
C GLU A 23 -41.69 10.74 8.25
N ASN A 24 -41.05 10.92 7.09
CA ASN A 24 -39.81 11.67 6.97
C ASN A 24 -39.98 13.16 7.35
N PRO A 25 -39.24 13.66 8.36
CA PRO A 25 -39.40 15.02 8.89
C PRO A 25 -38.99 16.12 7.89
N ILE A 26 -38.18 15.80 6.89
CA ILE A 26 -37.79 16.72 5.82
C ILE A 26 -38.94 16.85 4.81
N LEU A 27 -39.52 15.73 4.40
CA LEU A 27 -40.67 15.72 3.48
C LEU A 27 -41.89 16.43 4.08
N LYS A 28 -42.16 16.24 5.39
CA LYS A 28 -43.19 17.01 6.13
C LYS A 28 -43.00 18.53 6.00
N LYS A 29 -41.77 19.02 6.22
CA LYS A 29 -41.45 20.45 6.10
C LYS A 29 -41.56 20.99 4.67
N LEU A 30 -41.38 20.15 3.66
CA LEU A 30 -41.52 20.54 2.26
C LEU A 30 -42.99 20.65 1.85
N VAL A 31 -43.85 19.79 2.39
CA VAL A 31 -45.32 19.89 2.27
C VAL A 31 -45.82 21.15 2.97
N GLU A 32 -45.41 21.40 4.22
CA GLU A 32 -45.78 22.60 4.99
C GLU A 32 -45.42 23.91 4.28
N LYS A 33 -44.34 23.90 3.48
CA LYS A 33 -43.88 25.06 2.70
C LYS A 33 -44.56 25.19 1.33
N GLY A 34 -45.49 24.29 0.98
CA GLY A 34 -46.15 24.25 -0.31
C GLY A 34 -45.23 23.91 -1.48
N ILE A 35 -44.05 23.33 -1.20
CA ILE A 35 -43.05 22.95 -2.21
C ILE A 35 -43.40 21.59 -2.83
N LEU A 36 -44.01 20.71 -2.05
CA LEU A 36 -44.49 19.39 -2.49
C LEU A 36 -45.95 19.21 -2.10
N ARG A 37 -46.70 18.46 -2.90
CA ARG A 37 -48.04 17.98 -2.51
C ARG A 37 -47.93 16.76 -1.60
N GLU A 38 -48.96 16.49 -0.79
CA GLU A 38 -48.96 15.38 0.17
C GLU A 38 -48.82 14.01 -0.49
N ASP A 39 -49.41 13.82 -1.67
CA ASP A 39 -49.30 12.61 -2.49
C ASP A 39 -47.89 12.43 -3.06
N GLU A 40 -47.25 13.50 -3.52
CA GLU A 40 -45.86 13.51 -3.99
C GLU A 40 -44.89 13.18 -2.84
N ALA A 41 -45.11 13.76 -1.65
CA ALA A 41 -44.29 13.49 -0.48
C ALA A 41 -44.44 12.05 0.02
N ALA A 42 -45.66 11.48 0.00
CA ALA A 42 -45.90 10.10 0.39
C ALA A 42 -45.23 9.10 -0.58
N ALA A 43 -45.25 9.38 -1.88
CA ALA A 43 -44.57 8.55 -2.89
C ALA A 43 -43.05 8.56 -2.74
N ILE A 44 -42.45 9.71 -2.42
CA ILE A 44 -41.01 9.85 -2.16
C ILE A 44 -40.62 9.11 -0.87
N ASP A 45 -41.44 9.19 0.17
CA ASP A 45 -41.19 8.51 1.44
C ASP A 45 -41.20 6.98 1.28
N GLU A 46 -42.15 6.45 0.51
CA GLU A 46 -42.21 5.03 0.18
C GLU A 46 -41.00 4.57 -0.65
N GLN A 47 -40.51 5.40 -1.59
CA GLN A 47 -39.31 5.11 -2.36
C GLN A 47 -38.05 5.09 -1.48
N LEU A 48 -37.90 6.05 -0.57
CA LEU A 48 -36.78 6.09 0.37
C LEU A 48 -36.79 4.88 1.29
N ALA A 49 -37.96 4.48 1.81
CA ALA A 49 -38.09 3.29 2.65
C ALA A 49 -37.70 2.00 1.89
N LYS A 50 -38.07 1.88 0.61
CA LYS A 50 -37.66 0.76 -0.25
C LYS A 50 -36.15 0.76 -0.51
N GLU A 51 -35.56 1.92 -0.80
CA GLU A 51 -34.12 2.06 -1.04
C GLU A 51 -33.30 1.77 0.23
N GLU A 52 -33.76 2.20 1.40
CA GLU A 52 -33.14 1.88 2.69
C GLU A 52 -33.22 0.38 3.01
N ALA A 53 -34.38 -0.24 2.74
CA ALA A 53 -34.54 -1.69 2.91
C ALA A 53 -33.63 -2.49 1.95
N GLU A 54 -33.44 -2.03 0.72
CA GLU A 54 -32.52 -2.63 -0.25
C GLU A 54 -31.06 -2.48 0.17
N LYS A 55 -30.65 -1.28 0.60
CA LYS A 55 -29.30 -1.05 1.18
C LYS A 55 -29.04 -1.91 2.39
N ALA A 56 -30.02 -2.07 3.28
CA ALA A 56 -29.91 -2.93 4.46
C ALA A 56 -29.74 -4.41 4.09
N ARG A 57 -30.46 -4.89 3.05
CA ARG A 57 -30.30 -6.26 2.53
C ARG A 57 -28.92 -6.48 1.94
N TYR A 58 -28.44 -5.54 1.12
CA TYR A 58 -27.11 -5.61 0.52
C TYR A 58 -26.00 -5.62 1.59
N GLN A 59 -26.10 -4.75 2.59
CA GLN A 59 -25.15 -4.72 3.71
C GLN A 59 -25.16 -6.03 4.50
N ALA A 60 -26.33 -6.62 4.74
CA ALA A 60 -26.44 -7.91 5.42
C ALA A 60 -25.80 -9.06 4.63
N GLU A 61 -25.88 -9.02 3.29
CA GLU A 61 -25.21 -10.00 2.43
C GLU A 61 -23.69 -9.85 2.48
N ILE A 62 -23.17 -8.63 2.42
CA ILE A 62 -21.73 -8.34 2.60
C ILE A 62 -21.24 -8.89 3.95
N ASP A 63 -21.97 -8.59 5.03
CA ASP A 63 -21.59 -9.03 6.38
C ASP A 63 -21.59 -10.57 6.49
N LYS A 64 -22.56 -11.23 5.87
CA LYS A 64 -22.62 -12.70 5.80
C LYS A 64 -21.42 -13.27 5.05
N THR A 65 -21.11 -12.75 3.86
CA THR A 65 -19.94 -13.20 3.08
C THR A 65 -18.64 -12.97 3.84
N ALA A 66 -18.50 -11.83 4.53
CA ALA A 66 -17.33 -11.53 5.37
C ALA A 66 -17.18 -12.51 6.54
N MET A 67 -18.28 -12.88 7.20
CA MET A 67 -18.26 -13.90 8.27
C MET A 67 -17.88 -15.29 7.72
N GLU A 68 -18.43 -15.70 6.57
CA GLU A 68 -18.09 -16.97 5.93
C GLU A 68 -16.62 -17.02 5.50
N ALA A 69 -16.09 -15.93 4.95
CA ALA A 69 -14.68 -15.82 4.60
C ALA A 69 -13.78 -15.94 5.85
N LYS A 70 -14.17 -15.29 6.95
CA LYS A 70 -13.45 -15.36 8.23
C LYS A 70 -13.46 -16.78 8.83
N ASP A 71 -14.59 -17.48 8.74
CA ASP A 71 -14.71 -18.87 9.21
C ASP A 71 -13.92 -19.86 8.33
N LYS A 72 -13.92 -19.66 7.01
CA LYS A 72 -13.06 -20.43 6.10
C LYS A 72 -11.58 -20.21 6.39
N LEU A 73 -11.18 -18.96 6.65
CA LEU A 73 -9.81 -18.61 6.99
C LEU A 73 -9.37 -19.25 8.31
N SER A 74 -10.20 -19.19 9.36
CA SER A 74 -9.88 -19.80 10.65
C SER A 74 -9.78 -21.33 10.57
N LYS A 75 -10.64 -21.97 9.75
CA LYS A 75 -10.57 -23.41 9.47
C LYS A 75 -9.30 -23.79 8.71
N LEU A 76 -8.84 -22.96 7.77
CA LEU A 76 -7.58 -23.14 7.06
C LEU A 76 -6.38 -22.98 7.99
N GLU A 77 -6.36 -21.96 8.84
CA GLU A 77 -5.33 -21.76 9.87
C GLU A 77 -5.20 -22.97 10.79
N LYS A 78 -6.33 -23.52 11.24
CA LYS A 78 -6.36 -24.73 12.07
C LYS A 78 -5.81 -25.95 11.31
N LYS A 79 -6.25 -26.17 10.07
CA LYS A 79 -5.77 -27.29 9.23
C LYS A 79 -4.27 -27.21 8.92
N TRP A 80 -3.73 -26.00 8.76
CA TRP A 80 -2.28 -25.82 8.57
C TRP A 80 -1.49 -26.01 9.86
N GLY A 81 -2.05 -25.62 11.01
CA GLY A 81 -1.49 -25.95 12.33
C GLY A 81 -1.39 -27.46 12.58
N ASP A 82 -2.33 -28.23 12.03
CA ASP A 82 -2.40 -29.69 12.16
C ASP A 82 -1.61 -30.45 11.06
N MET A 83 -0.94 -29.77 10.11
CA MET A 83 -0.16 -30.43 9.05
C MET A 83 1.16 -31.00 9.61
N PRO A 84 1.36 -32.33 9.65
CA PRO A 84 2.52 -32.97 10.28
C PRO A 84 3.88 -32.63 9.62
N ALA A 85 3.87 -32.19 8.36
CA ALA A 85 5.08 -31.82 7.63
C ALA A 85 5.64 -30.44 8.00
N LEU A 86 4.81 -29.57 8.59
CA LEU A 86 5.17 -28.21 9.02
C LEU A 86 5.09 -28.04 10.55
N ALA A 87 4.23 -28.83 11.21
CA ALA A 87 4.12 -28.94 12.65
C ALA A 87 5.42 -29.55 13.21
N GLY A 88 6.23 -28.72 13.87
CA GLY A 88 7.49 -29.12 14.53
C GLY A 88 8.70 -28.26 14.16
N LYS A 89 8.66 -27.52 13.04
CA LYS A 89 9.77 -26.63 12.62
C LYS A 89 9.48 -25.13 12.80
N PHE A 90 8.21 -24.75 12.89
CA PHE A 90 7.79 -23.37 13.06
C PHE A 90 6.93 -23.21 14.31
N LYS A 91 7.21 -22.18 15.10
CA LYS A 91 6.51 -21.84 16.35
C LYS A 91 5.14 -21.22 16.11
N LYS A 92 5.00 -20.44 15.04
CA LYS A 92 3.78 -19.69 14.72
C LYS A 92 3.67 -19.46 13.21
N PHE A 93 2.45 -19.50 12.69
CA PHE A 93 2.12 -19.00 11.36
C PHE A 93 1.18 -17.81 11.47
N GLU A 94 1.40 -16.79 10.65
CA GLU A 94 0.49 -15.67 10.45
C GLU A 94 0.13 -15.59 8.97
N ILE A 95 -1.16 -15.48 8.67
CA ILE A 95 -1.69 -15.28 7.34
C ILE A 95 -2.48 -13.99 7.34
N GLY A 96 -2.28 -13.16 6.34
CA GLY A 96 -2.97 -11.89 6.19
C GLY A 96 -3.03 -11.46 4.74
N GLY A 97 -3.59 -10.28 4.53
CA GLY A 97 -3.68 -9.70 3.20
C GLY A 97 -4.17 -8.26 3.25
N LYS A 98 -4.04 -7.57 2.12
CA LYS A 98 -4.53 -6.20 1.94
C LYS A 98 -4.97 -5.99 0.51
N ALA A 99 -6.21 -5.57 0.32
CA ALA A 99 -6.75 -5.17 -0.98
C ALA A 99 -6.82 -3.64 -1.07
N TYR A 100 -6.50 -3.10 -2.24
CA TYR A 100 -6.72 -1.71 -2.59
C TYR A 100 -7.72 -1.66 -3.74
N LEU A 101 -8.92 -1.18 -3.44
CA LEU A 101 -10.01 -1.00 -4.38
C LEU A 101 -10.28 0.50 -4.51
N GLY A 102 -10.64 0.95 -5.70
CA GLY A 102 -10.91 2.35 -5.96
C GLY A 102 -11.87 2.55 -7.12
N TYR A 103 -12.37 3.78 -7.21
CA TYR A 103 -13.04 4.31 -8.39
C TYR A 103 -12.23 5.52 -8.84
N THR A 104 -11.92 5.58 -10.13
CA THR A 104 -11.24 6.72 -10.73
C THR A 104 -12.17 7.41 -11.70
N TYR A 105 -12.03 8.73 -11.81
CA TYR A 105 -12.71 9.53 -12.81
C TYR A 105 -11.72 10.55 -13.34
N THR A 106 -11.45 10.49 -14.65
CA THR A 106 -10.51 11.36 -15.32
C THR A 106 -11.28 12.28 -16.25
N THR A 107 -11.10 13.59 -16.02
CA THR A 107 -11.60 14.61 -16.95
C THR A 107 -10.48 15.01 -17.89
N ILE A 108 -10.72 14.81 -19.19
CA ILE A 108 -9.70 15.10 -20.20
C ILE A 108 -9.97 16.49 -20.72
N LYS A 109 -9.35 17.49 -20.08
CA LYS A 109 -9.36 18.85 -20.61
C LYS A 109 -8.52 18.87 -21.88
N GLU A 110 -9.13 19.23 -23.01
CA GLU A 110 -8.42 19.52 -24.26
C GLU A 110 -7.27 20.50 -23.97
N LYS A 111 -6.03 20.01 -23.90
CA LYS A 111 -4.86 20.87 -23.94
C LYS A 111 -4.69 21.29 -25.40
N TYR A 112 -4.96 22.56 -25.67
CA TYR A 112 -4.46 23.35 -26.81
C TYR A 112 -3.42 22.61 -27.66
N HIS A 113 -3.88 21.86 -28.65
CA HIS A 113 -3.07 21.40 -29.77
C HIS A 113 -3.89 21.66 -31.02
N ASN A 114 -3.43 22.63 -31.82
CA ASN A 114 -3.81 22.77 -33.22
C ASN A 114 -3.44 21.47 -33.94
N SER A 115 -4.36 20.52 -33.95
CA SER A 115 -4.26 19.29 -34.71
C SER A 115 -5.67 18.95 -35.17
N THR A 116 -5.88 19.00 -36.47
CA THR A 116 -7.12 18.75 -37.24
C THR A 116 -7.63 17.29 -37.15
N THR A 117 -7.50 16.66 -35.98
CA THR A 117 -8.00 15.31 -35.71
C THR A 117 -8.70 15.35 -34.35
N SER A 118 -9.92 15.89 -34.37
CA SER A 118 -10.83 15.95 -33.22
C SER A 118 -11.28 14.54 -32.86
N ASN A 119 -10.46 13.80 -32.13
CA ASN A 119 -10.92 12.60 -31.43
C ASN A 119 -11.55 13.06 -30.12
N ASN A 120 -12.88 12.96 -30.03
CA ASN A 120 -13.64 13.14 -28.79
C ASN A 120 -13.03 12.24 -27.70
N VAL A 121 -12.18 12.81 -26.85
CA VAL A 121 -11.67 12.09 -25.69
C VAL A 121 -12.68 12.33 -24.58
N ASN A 122 -13.59 11.37 -24.40
CA ASN A 122 -14.63 11.45 -23.38
C ASN A 122 -14.03 11.30 -21.98
N ASP A 123 -14.66 11.95 -20.99
CA ASP A 123 -14.42 11.65 -19.59
C ASP A 123 -14.63 10.14 -19.34
N ALA A 124 -13.74 9.54 -18.56
CA ALA A 124 -13.75 8.11 -18.29
C ALA A 124 -13.73 7.87 -16.78
N GLY A 125 -14.50 6.89 -16.33
CA GLY A 125 -14.46 6.46 -14.94
C GLY A 125 -14.61 4.96 -14.80
N ASP A 126 -13.70 4.34 -14.05
CA ASP A 126 -13.58 2.90 -13.91
C ASP A 126 -13.43 2.51 -12.43
N PHE A 127 -14.10 1.40 -12.06
CA PHE A 127 -13.75 0.67 -10.86
C PHE A 127 -12.47 -0.11 -11.10
N GLU A 128 -11.54 -0.01 -10.16
CA GLU A 128 -10.27 -0.70 -10.28
C GLU A 128 -9.90 -1.42 -8.99
N ALA A 129 -9.42 -2.63 -9.15
CA ALA A 129 -8.79 -3.39 -8.10
C ALA A 129 -7.27 -3.20 -8.20
N ARG A 130 -6.77 -2.08 -7.68
CA ARG A 130 -5.39 -1.60 -7.86
C ARG A 130 -4.35 -2.65 -7.50
N ARG A 131 -4.48 -3.23 -6.29
CA ARG A 131 -3.53 -4.23 -5.78
C ARG A 131 -4.18 -5.18 -4.77
N PHE A 132 -3.83 -6.46 -4.82
CA PHE A 132 -4.10 -7.43 -3.76
C PHE A 132 -2.81 -8.04 -3.24
N TYR A 133 -2.66 -7.94 -1.93
CA TYR A 133 -1.58 -8.55 -1.17
C TYR A 133 -2.07 -9.77 -0.43
N PHE A 134 -1.37 -10.88 -0.58
CA PHE A 134 -1.47 -12.05 0.29
C PHE A 134 -0.15 -12.20 1.03
N ASP A 135 -0.16 -12.20 2.36
CA ASP A 135 1.01 -12.14 3.23
C ASP A 135 1.02 -13.35 4.17
N THR A 136 2.14 -14.07 4.20
CA THR A 136 2.37 -15.20 5.09
C THR A 136 3.68 -15.02 5.83
N LYS A 137 3.66 -15.24 7.14
CA LYS A 137 4.87 -15.32 7.97
C LYS A 137 4.93 -16.65 8.72
N ALA A 138 6.04 -17.34 8.58
CA ALA A 138 6.35 -18.56 9.31
C ALA A 138 7.47 -18.28 10.31
N TYR A 139 7.14 -18.26 11.60
CA TYR A 139 8.07 -17.96 12.68
C TYR A 139 8.84 -19.21 13.10
N ILE A 140 10.16 -19.14 13.02
CA ILE A 140 11.09 -20.19 13.47
C ILE A 140 11.33 -20.04 14.98
N SER A 141 11.40 -18.80 15.48
CA SER A 141 11.52 -18.44 16.89
C SER A 141 10.54 -17.31 17.24
N ASP A 142 10.67 -16.67 18.41
CA ASP A 142 9.82 -15.53 18.79
C ASP A 142 9.93 -14.32 17.86
N LYS A 143 11.06 -14.19 17.15
CA LYS A 143 11.35 -13.05 16.26
C LYS A 143 11.74 -13.49 14.86
N ASP A 144 12.48 -14.60 14.74
CA ASP A 144 12.99 -15.06 13.46
C ASP A 144 11.86 -15.66 12.65
N HIS A 145 11.74 -15.24 11.39
CA HIS A 145 10.66 -15.69 10.53
C HIS A 145 11.06 -15.65 9.07
N ILE A 146 10.39 -16.48 8.28
CA ILE A 146 10.38 -16.35 6.83
C ILE A 146 9.09 -15.62 6.46
N ARG A 147 9.17 -14.62 5.58
CA ARG A 147 8.00 -13.92 5.05
C ARG A 147 7.87 -14.16 3.56
N PHE A 148 6.64 -14.44 3.15
CA PHE A 148 6.24 -14.56 1.76
C PHE A 148 5.05 -13.65 1.48
N THR A 149 5.13 -12.80 0.45
CA THR A 149 4.05 -11.88 0.10
C THR A 149 3.91 -11.80 -1.42
N THR A 150 2.70 -12.00 -1.92
CA THR A 150 2.37 -11.78 -3.33
C THR A 150 1.75 -10.41 -3.55
N ASP A 151 1.97 -9.84 -4.74
CA ASP A 151 1.35 -8.60 -5.23
C ASP A 151 0.65 -8.92 -6.54
N LEU A 152 -0.68 -8.97 -6.51
CA LEU A 152 -1.51 -9.04 -7.70
C LEU A 152 -1.85 -7.59 -8.09
N SER A 153 -1.40 -7.16 -9.26
CA SER A 153 -1.64 -5.81 -9.78
C SER A 153 -2.40 -5.86 -11.10
N THR A 154 -3.25 -4.86 -11.34
CA THR A 154 -3.99 -4.69 -12.57
C THR A 154 -3.25 -3.80 -13.56
N GLY A 155 -3.40 -4.12 -14.85
CA GLY A 155 -2.92 -3.38 -16.01
C GLY A 155 -3.77 -3.83 -17.21
N THR A 156 -3.18 -4.03 -18.39
CA THR A 156 -3.88 -4.72 -19.49
C THR A 156 -4.24 -6.17 -19.13
N ASP A 157 -3.41 -6.83 -18.31
CA ASP A 157 -3.62 -8.17 -17.77
C ASP A 157 -3.36 -8.20 -16.26
N TYR A 158 -3.90 -9.20 -15.56
CA TYR A 158 -3.58 -9.49 -14.17
C TYR A 158 -2.16 -10.04 -14.04
N LYS A 159 -1.31 -9.36 -13.25
CA LYS A 159 0.08 -9.78 -13.00
C LYS A 159 0.26 -10.17 -11.54
N LEU A 160 0.52 -11.46 -11.29
CA LEU A 160 0.90 -11.96 -9.97
C LEU A 160 2.42 -11.94 -9.82
N LYS A 161 2.93 -11.20 -8.84
CA LYS A 161 4.36 -11.08 -8.55
C LYS A 161 4.66 -11.52 -7.12
N ILE A 162 5.86 -12.03 -6.88
CA ILE A 162 6.39 -12.25 -5.52
C ILE A 162 7.02 -10.93 -5.09
N LYS A 163 6.40 -10.23 -4.14
CA LYS A 163 6.91 -8.98 -3.62
C LYS A 163 7.90 -9.17 -2.48
N TYR A 164 7.59 -10.11 -1.56
CA TYR A 164 8.50 -10.46 -0.48
C TYR A 164 8.72 -11.96 -0.43
N ALA A 165 9.97 -12.35 -0.26
CA ALA A 165 10.42 -13.72 -0.03
C ALA A 165 11.77 -13.62 0.70
N TYR A 166 11.74 -13.43 2.01
CA TYR A 166 12.95 -13.19 2.79
C TYR A 166 12.96 -13.89 4.14
N LEU A 167 14.16 -14.19 4.62
CA LEU A 167 14.45 -14.56 6.00
C LEU A 167 14.68 -13.28 6.82
N TYR A 168 13.98 -13.16 7.95
CA TYR A 168 14.28 -12.19 9.00
C TYR A 168 14.96 -12.90 10.16
N LYS A 169 16.06 -12.31 10.64
CA LYS A 169 16.79 -12.80 11.80
C LYS A 169 17.06 -11.65 12.78
N ASP A 170 16.70 -11.86 14.04
CA ASP A 170 17.16 -10.98 15.13
C ASP A 170 18.61 -11.32 15.47
N ILE A 171 19.51 -10.35 15.36
CA ILE A 171 20.93 -10.47 15.71
C ILE A 171 21.28 -9.57 16.89
N SER A 172 20.27 -9.20 17.70
CA SER A 172 20.40 -8.34 18.87
C SER A 172 21.43 -8.83 19.90
N SER A 173 21.76 -10.13 19.91
CA SER A 173 22.82 -10.70 20.75
C SER A 173 24.23 -10.37 20.28
N LEU A 174 24.40 -10.06 18.99
CA LEU A 174 25.69 -9.68 18.39
C LEU A 174 25.81 -8.16 18.26
N ILE A 175 24.76 -7.52 17.75
CA ILE A 175 24.69 -6.07 17.59
C ILE A 175 23.37 -5.61 18.22
N PRO A 176 23.41 -4.85 19.33
CA PRO A 176 22.21 -4.46 20.07
C PRO A 176 21.12 -3.88 19.16
N ARG A 177 19.87 -4.37 19.35
CA ARG A 177 18.67 -3.87 18.66
C ARG A 177 18.72 -3.96 17.13
N THR A 178 19.54 -4.87 16.61
CA THR A 178 19.76 -5.03 15.18
C THR A 178 19.18 -6.36 14.68
N SER A 179 18.62 -6.31 13.48
CA SER A 179 18.10 -7.45 12.74
C SER A 179 18.62 -7.40 11.31
N PHE A 180 18.61 -8.53 10.62
CA PHE A 180 18.84 -8.53 9.16
C PHE A 180 17.70 -9.20 8.41
N LYS A 181 17.55 -8.81 7.14
CA LYS A 181 16.68 -9.44 6.16
C LYS A 181 17.53 -9.94 5.00
N PHE A 182 17.32 -11.16 4.55
CA PHE A 182 18.00 -11.73 3.38
C PHE A 182 16.98 -12.35 2.43
N GLY A 183 17.02 -11.98 1.15
CA GLY A 183 16.07 -12.40 0.12
C GLY A 183 15.40 -11.22 -0.57
N VAL A 184 14.22 -11.43 -1.14
CA VAL A 184 13.43 -10.34 -1.74
C VAL A 184 12.74 -9.58 -0.61
N ALA A 185 13.32 -8.46 -0.19
CA ALA A 185 12.91 -7.69 0.98
C ALA A 185 12.61 -6.23 0.62
N HIS A 186 11.98 -5.52 1.55
CA HIS A 186 11.76 -4.08 1.42
C HIS A 186 13.09 -3.33 1.29
N THR A 187 13.11 -2.30 0.45
CA THR A 187 14.17 -1.29 0.45
C THR A 187 14.03 -0.34 1.64
N PRO A 188 15.13 0.20 2.18
CA PRO A 188 15.14 1.09 3.34
C PRO A 188 14.13 2.25 3.33
N TRP A 189 13.83 2.85 2.17
CA TRP A 189 13.01 4.06 2.11
C TRP A 189 11.50 3.82 2.00
N ILE A 190 11.08 3.08 0.97
CA ILE A 190 9.67 3.09 0.52
C ILE A 190 8.72 2.57 1.59
N ASP A 191 9.07 1.47 2.27
CA ASP A 191 8.25 0.95 3.37
C ASP A 191 8.17 1.94 4.53
N PHE A 192 9.26 2.64 4.84
CA PHE A 192 9.26 3.65 5.89
C PHE A 192 8.35 4.83 5.55
N GLU A 193 8.46 5.40 4.35
CA GLU A 193 7.64 6.55 3.94
C GLU A 193 6.15 6.20 3.96
N GLN A 194 5.77 5.01 3.47
CA GLN A 194 4.39 4.52 3.50
C GLN A 194 3.77 4.43 4.90
N ASN A 195 4.58 4.21 5.93
CA ASN A 195 4.10 4.01 7.30
C ASN A 195 4.28 5.26 8.18
N SER A 196 5.02 6.28 7.71
CA SER A 196 5.37 7.46 8.51
C SER A 196 5.09 8.81 7.85
N GLY A 197 5.13 8.91 6.51
CA GLY A 197 4.95 10.19 5.79
C GLY A 197 3.76 10.18 4.84
N TRP A 198 3.51 9.05 4.16
CA TRP A 198 2.51 8.93 3.12
C TRP A 198 1.53 7.79 3.40
N LEU A 199 0.48 8.11 4.15
CA LEU A 199 -0.50 7.16 4.68
C LEU A 199 -1.54 6.72 3.65
N TYR A 200 -1.60 7.42 2.52
CA TYR A 200 -2.63 7.30 1.51
C TYR A 200 -2.15 6.50 0.29
N ARG A 201 -1.43 5.40 0.54
CA ARG A 201 -1.00 4.49 -0.55
C ARG A 201 -2.16 3.94 -1.38
N SER A 202 -3.36 3.92 -0.81
CA SER A 202 -4.57 3.58 -1.53
C SER A 202 -4.90 4.56 -2.64
N VAL A 203 -4.43 5.81 -2.56
CA VAL A 203 -4.67 6.90 -3.52
C VAL A 203 -3.53 6.96 -4.54
N ASP A 204 -2.28 7.05 -4.08
CA ASP A 204 -1.10 7.04 -4.94
C ASP A 204 0.12 6.40 -4.23
N LYS A 205 1.13 5.99 -4.98
CA LYS A 205 2.44 5.57 -4.47
C LYS A 205 3.12 6.75 -3.76
N VAL A 206 4.21 6.43 -3.04
CA VAL A 206 5.03 7.47 -2.40
C VAL A 206 5.82 8.26 -3.44
N PHE A 207 6.28 9.46 -3.10
CA PHE A 207 6.90 10.39 -4.06
C PHE A 207 8.07 9.78 -4.85
N LEU A 208 8.96 9.02 -4.18
CA LEU A 208 10.09 8.38 -4.87
C LEU A 208 9.71 7.17 -5.75
N GLU A 209 8.51 6.63 -5.62
CA GLU A 209 8.00 5.46 -6.39
C GLU A 209 6.97 5.83 -7.46
N SER A 210 6.20 6.91 -7.25
CA SER A 210 5.18 7.37 -8.20
C SER A 210 5.83 7.82 -9.50
N SER A 211 5.25 7.42 -10.64
CA SER A 211 5.67 7.88 -11.97
C SER A 211 5.38 9.36 -12.17
N ASP A 212 4.36 9.88 -11.49
CA ASP A 212 4.01 11.31 -11.48
C ASP A 212 4.85 12.09 -10.45
N GLY A 213 5.61 11.38 -9.62
CA GLY A 213 6.63 11.90 -8.71
C GLY A 213 8.03 11.75 -9.29
N ALA A 214 8.95 11.13 -8.54
CA ALA A 214 10.32 10.94 -9.00
C ALA A 214 10.52 9.64 -9.81
N GLY A 215 9.75 8.57 -9.50
CA GLY A 215 9.84 7.29 -10.21
C GLY A 215 11.21 6.60 -10.17
N LEU A 216 11.97 6.77 -9.08
CA LEU A 216 13.42 6.51 -9.08
C LEU A 216 13.82 5.16 -8.47
N TRP A 217 13.07 4.65 -7.48
CA TRP A 217 13.58 3.57 -6.63
C TRP A 217 12.53 2.48 -6.34
N PRO A 218 12.90 1.19 -6.39
CA PRO A 218 11.96 0.11 -6.15
C PRO A 218 11.57 0.00 -4.68
N SER A 219 10.35 -0.51 -4.42
CA SER A 219 9.86 -0.73 -3.04
C SER A 219 10.36 -2.02 -2.37
N ALA A 220 10.89 -2.94 -3.18
CA ALA A 220 11.41 -4.23 -2.75
C ALA A 220 12.43 -4.74 -3.77
N ASP A 221 13.43 -5.48 -3.31
CA ASP A 221 14.45 -6.06 -4.17
C ASP A 221 15.14 -7.26 -3.50
N LEU A 222 15.78 -8.10 -4.30
CA LEU A 222 16.63 -9.18 -3.84
C LEU A 222 17.92 -8.60 -3.26
N GLY A 223 18.21 -8.92 -2.00
CA GLY A 223 19.40 -8.42 -1.34
C GLY A 223 19.52 -8.82 0.12
N ILE A 224 20.36 -8.07 0.83
CA ILE A 224 20.53 -8.14 2.28
C ILE A 224 20.43 -6.74 2.88
N SER A 225 19.72 -6.62 4.00
CA SER A 225 19.65 -5.38 4.76
C SER A 225 19.76 -5.61 6.26
N PHE A 226 20.29 -4.61 6.96
CA PHE A 226 20.43 -4.56 8.41
C PHE A 226 19.60 -3.39 8.93
N ASN A 227 18.73 -3.67 9.89
CA ASN A 227 17.84 -2.70 10.49
C ASN A 227 18.08 -2.61 12.00
N THR A 228 18.38 -1.40 12.48
CA THR A 228 18.62 -1.08 13.90
C THR A 228 17.50 -0.19 14.42
N LYS A 229 16.91 -0.53 15.57
CA LYS A 229 15.79 0.23 16.15
C LYS A 229 16.00 0.61 17.61
N THR A 230 16.18 1.90 17.87
CA THR A 230 16.19 2.51 19.19
C THR A 230 15.02 3.50 19.33
N PRO A 231 14.67 3.95 20.54
CA PRO A 231 13.63 4.96 20.72
C PRO A 231 13.84 6.22 19.88
N TYR A 232 15.09 6.71 19.78
CA TYR A 232 15.38 8.00 19.14
C TYR A 232 16.01 7.86 17.75
N ILE A 233 16.57 6.71 17.41
CA ILE A 233 17.26 6.49 16.14
C ILE A 233 16.85 5.14 15.56
N THR A 234 16.42 5.15 14.31
CA THR A 234 16.31 3.93 13.51
C THR A 234 17.16 4.04 12.26
N SER A 235 17.82 2.96 11.88
CA SER A 235 18.56 2.91 10.62
C SER A 235 18.27 1.62 9.87
N GLU A 236 18.35 1.69 8.55
CA GLU A 236 18.33 0.52 7.68
C GLU A 236 19.35 0.73 6.57
N ILE A 237 20.30 -0.19 6.45
CA ILE A 237 21.32 -0.18 5.39
C ILE A 237 21.28 -1.50 4.65
N GLY A 238 21.47 -1.49 3.34
CA GLY A 238 21.37 -2.71 2.54
C GLY A 238 22.07 -2.64 1.20
N MET A 239 22.28 -3.84 0.66
CA MET A 239 22.78 -4.09 -0.68
C MET A 239 21.74 -4.90 -1.44
N PHE A 240 21.40 -4.46 -2.64
CA PHE A 240 20.36 -5.07 -3.47
C PHE A 240 20.80 -5.19 -4.92
N ASN A 241 20.02 -5.87 -5.76
CA ASN A 241 20.25 -5.94 -7.20
C ASN A 241 19.87 -4.64 -7.95
N GLY A 242 19.22 -3.67 -7.30
CA GLY A 242 18.91 -2.34 -7.82
C GLY A 242 17.77 -2.25 -8.87
N GLU A 243 17.33 -3.36 -9.46
CA GLU A 243 16.30 -3.36 -10.50
C GLU A 243 14.87 -3.52 -9.97
N GLY A 244 14.73 -3.95 -8.72
CA GLY A 244 13.44 -4.21 -8.08
C GLY A 244 12.91 -5.62 -8.28
N TYR A 245 11.95 -5.98 -7.42
CA TYR A 245 11.36 -7.32 -7.34
C TYR A 245 10.63 -7.80 -8.60
N ASP A 246 10.27 -6.89 -9.52
CA ASP A 246 9.60 -7.23 -10.77
C ASP A 246 10.55 -7.59 -11.91
N LYS A 247 11.87 -7.53 -11.67
CA LYS A 247 12.94 -7.80 -12.65
C LYS A 247 13.96 -8.83 -12.17
N ILE A 248 13.62 -9.59 -11.12
CA ILE A 248 14.51 -10.64 -10.60
C ILE A 248 14.80 -11.66 -11.71
N ASN A 249 16.09 -11.88 -12.01
CA ASN A 249 16.60 -12.77 -13.05
C ASN A 249 16.24 -12.39 -14.50
N THR A 250 15.69 -11.21 -14.77
CA THR A 250 15.63 -10.74 -16.16
C THR A 250 17.02 -10.34 -16.60
N LYS A 251 17.66 -11.15 -17.43
CA LYS A 251 18.83 -10.71 -18.19
C LYS A 251 18.37 -9.55 -19.06
N SER A 252 18.68 -8.31 -18.70
CA SER A 252 18.61 -7.23 -19.68
C SER A 252 19.54 -7.67 -20.82
N GLN A 253 18.96 -7.89 -22.01
CA GLN A 253 19.65 -8.50 -23.17
C GLN A 253 20.86 -7.68 -23.66
N ARG A 254 21.15 -6.54 -23.03
CA ARG A 254 22.28 -5.65 -23.31
C ARG A 254 23.08 -5.26 -22.08
N SER A 255 22.91 -5.97 -20.97
CA SER A 255 23.60 -5.67 -19.72
C SER A 255 24.75 -6.64 -19.47
N SER A 256 25.95 -6.09 -19.43
CA SER A 256 27.16 -6.78 -18.96
C SER A 256 27.65 -6.03 -17.72
N GLY A 257 27.38 -6.57 -16.52
CA GLY A 257 27.88 -5.97 -15.28
C GLY A 257 27.15 -6.43 -14.02
N PHE A 258 27.75 -6.15 -12.86
CA PHE A 258 27.07 -6.19 -11.57
C PHE A 258 26.13 -4.98 -11.48
N HIS A 259 24.82 -5.20 -11.43
CA HIS A 259 23.84 -4.16 -11.10
C HIS A 259 23.54 -4.33 -9.62
N ASN A 260 24.27 -3.61 -8.78
CA ASN A 260 23.97 -3.62 -7.35
C ASN A 260 23.66 -2.20 -6.91
N SER A 261 22.74 -2.09 -5.97
CA SER A 261 22.45 -0.85 -5.28
C SER A 261 22.89 -0.94 -3.83
N PHE A 262 23.41 0.15 -3.32
CA PHE A 262 23.60 0.38 -1.90
C PHE A 262 22.58 1.41 -1.46
N GLU A 263 21.84 1.12 -0.41
CA GLU A 263 20.82 2.02 0.13
C GLU A 263 20.96 2.11 1.65
N GLY A 264 20.81 3.32 2.18
CA GLY A 264 20.90 3.60 3.59
C GLY A 264 19.89 4.66 4.01
N ARG A 265 19.13 4.37 5.06
CA ARG A 265 18.24 5.31 5.74
C ARG A 265 18.66 5.43 7.20
N VAL A 266 18.72 6.66 7.70
CA VAL A 266 18.79 6.96 9.13
C VAL A 266 17.64 7.91 9.45
N THR A 267 16.95 7.68 10.57
CA THR A 267 15.85 8.52 11.02
C THR A 267 16.03 8.84 12.49
N TYR A 268 15.98 10.13 12.81
CA TYR A 268 15.89 10.65 14.16
C TYR A 268 14.41 10.85 14.52
N HIS A 269 13.99 10.24 15.63
CA HIS A 269 12.63 10.26 16.16
C HIS A 269 12.59 11.20 17.36
N LEU A 270 12.13 12.43 17.16
CA LEU A 270 12.18 13.49 18.18
C LEU A 270 11.42 13.12 19.46
N PHE A 271 10.38 12.29 19.35
CA PHE A 271 9.53 11.87 20.48
C PHE A 271 9.86 10.48 21.03
N GLY A 272 10.97 9.85 20.63
CA GLY A 272 11.42 8.61 21.25
C GLY A 272 10.55 7.38 20.95
N ASN A 273 9.92 7.33 19.78
CA ASN A 273 8.99 6.26 19.37
C ASN A 273 9.53 5.34 18.25
N GLY A 274 10.81 5.43 17.92
CA GLY A 274 11.45 4.68 16.84
C GLY A 274 11.50 3.15 17.02
N ASP A 275 11.42 2.65 18.25
CA ASP A 275 11.38 1.21 18.51
C ASP A 275 9.97 0.61 18.57
N LYS A 276 8.94 1.42 18.31
CA LYS A 276 7.53 1.01 18.27
C LYS A 276 6.95 1.14 16.86
N LYS A 277 5.93 0.33 16.57
CA LYS A 277 5.13 0.50 15.35
C LYS A 277 4.15 1.63 15.59
N VAL A 278 4.39 2.79 14.98
CA VAL A 278 3.50 3.97 15.07
C VAL A 278 2.19 3.74 14.30
N SER A 279 1.10 4.27 14.83
CA SER A 279 -0.23 4.32 14.24
C SER A 279 -0.61 5.79 14.01
N PRO A 280 -0.64 6.27 12.76
CA PRO A 280 -0.82 7.70 12.49
C PRO A 280 -2.12 8.32 13.02
N THR A 281 -3.18 7.52 13.16
CA THR A 281 -4.47 7.98 13.68
C THR A 281 -4.53 7.99 15.22
N LYS A 282 -3.48 7.55 15.90
CA LYS A 282 -3.44 7.41 17.37
C LYS A 282 -2.21 8.06 18.00
N ASP A 283 -1.08 7.99 17.32
CA ASP A 283 0.21 8.38 17.85
C ASP A 283 0.66 9.72 17.28
N GLN A 284 1.28 10.53 18.13
CA GLN A 284 1.98 11.73 17.72
C GLN A 284 3.46 11.38 17.49
N TYR A 285 4.04 11.82 16.38
CA TYR A 285 5.46 11.59 16.08
C TYR A 285 6.05 12.69 15.21
N ALA A 286 7.35 12.88 15.35
CA ALA A 286 8.11 13.86 14.59
C ALA A 286 9.44 13.22 14.21
N ASN A 287 9.68 13.08 12.91
CA ASN A 287 10.81 12.34 12.37
C ASN A 287 11.58 13.21 11.38
N ILE A 288 12.91 13.12 11.46
CA ILE A 288 13.83 13.66 10.45
C ILE A 288 14.63 12.51 9.89
N SER A 289 14.59 12.33 8.58
CA SER A 289 15.18 11.19 7.89
C SER A 289 16.16 11.64 6.82
N LEU A 290 17.31 10.95 6.79
CA LEU A 290 18.26 10.99 5.69
C LEU A 290 18.20 9.64 4.97
N HIS A 291 18.07 9.67 3.66
CA HIS A 291 18.09 8.51 2.79
C HIS A 291 19.11 8.74 1.67
N LEU A 292 20.04 7.81 1.55
CA LEU A 292 21.10 7.81 0.54
C LEU A 292 21.00 6.52 -0.25
N ALA A 293 21.10 6.61 -1.56
CA ALA A 293 21.12 5.43 -2.41
C ALA A 293 22.09 5.60 -3.57
N SER A 294 22.77 4.52 -3.96
CA SER A 294 23.70 4.51 -5.09
C SER A 294 23.55 3.23 -5.89
N ASN A 295 23.36 3.35 -7.20
CA ASN A 295 23.45 2.22 -8.12
C ASN A 295 24.85 2.16 -8.73
N ILE A 296 25.42 0.96 -8.74
CA ILE A 296 26.67 0.65 -9.41
C ILE A 296 26.32 -0.03 -10.73
N GLY A 297 26.79 0.54 -11.85
CA GLY A 297 26.78 -0.13 -13.15
C GLY A 297 25.43 -0.18 -13.87
N TYR A 298 24.50 0.72 -13.57
CA TYR A 298 23.19 0.76 -14.24
C TYR A 298 23.35 1.01 -15.75
N ASN A 299 22.72 0.16 -16.57
CA ASN A 299 22.74 0.25 -18.03
C ASN A 299 21.33 0.56 -18.54
N ASP A 300 21.13 1.75 -19.09
CA ASP A 300 19.92 2.08 -19.86
C ASP A 300 20.14 1.67 -21.32
N ALA A 301 19.10 1.22 -22.01
CA ALA A 301 19.12 0.62 -23.35
C ALA A 301 19.76 1.50 -24.44
N TYR A 302 20.08 2.76 -24.12
CA TYR A 302 20.56 3.79 -25.04
C TYR A 302 21.86 4.50 -24.62
N THR A 303 22.45 4.24 -23.43
CA THR A 303 23.67 4.97 -22.99
C THR A 303 24.64 4.15 -22.14
N THR A 304 25.93 4.45 -22.27
CA THR A 304 27.06 3.99 -21.43
C THR A 304 26.76 4.10 -19.93
N HIS A 305 27.27 3.13 -19.15
CA HIS A 305 27.09 2.97 -17.70
C HIS A 305 26.92 4.29 -16.93
N LYS A 306 25.77 4.42 -16.25
CA LYS A 306 25.48 5.57 -15.38
C LYS A 306 25.38 5.10 -13.94
N ASN A 307 26.06 5.78 -13.04
CA ASN A 307 25.78 5.60 -11.61
C ASN A 307 24.69 6.61 -11.21
N LEU A 308 23.66 6.09 -10.54
CA LEU A 308 22.58 6.91 -9.98
C LEU A 308 22.86 7.12 -8.51
N ASN A 309 23.07 8.36 -8.08
CA ASN A 309 23.25 8.70 -6.68
C ASN A 309 22.11 9.58 -6.19
N LEU A 310 21.40 9.12 -5.17
CA LEU A 310 20.29 9.79 -4.53
C LEU A 310 20.72 10.33 -3.17
N TYR A 311 20.45 11.61 -2.95
CA TYR A 311 20.51 12.27 -1.65
C TYR A 311 19.11 12.75 -1.30
N HIS A 312 18.53 12.21 -0.25
CA HIS A 312 17.14 12.45 0.11
C HIS A 312 17.01 12.83 1.58
N ILE A 313 16.36 13.96 1.85
CA ILE A 313 16.01 14.40 3.19
C ILE A 313 14.48 14.48 3.26
N HIS A 314 13.93 14.00 4.36
CA HIS A 314 12.50 14.01 4.62
C HIS A 314 12.25 14.36 6.08
N ALA A 315 11.27 15.21 6.33
CA ALA A 315 10.78 15.51 7.65
C ALA A 315 9.27 15.29 7.68
N VAL A 316 8.79 14.66 8.74
CA VAL A 316 7.36 14.50 8.98
C VAL A 316 7.02 14.82 10.43
N TYR A 317 5.91 15.52 10.59
CA TYR A 317 5.20 15.68 11.84
C TYR A 317 3.79 15.13 11.69
N ASN A 318 3.43 14.18 12.55
CA ASN A 318 2.11 13.60 12.61
C ASN A 318 1.45 13.93 13.95
N HIS A 319 0.23 14.45 13.85
CA HIS A 319 -0.75 14.52 14.92
C HIS A 319 -1.95 13.64 14.52
N PRO A 320 -2.69 13.01 15.45
CA PRO A 320 -3.83 12.15 15.09
C PRO A 320 -4.90 12.78 14.17
N MET A 321 -4.94 14.11 14.12
CA MET A 321 -5.88 14.88 13.28
C MET A 321 -5.28 15.38 11.95
N PHE A 322 -3.96 15.45 11.83
CA PHE A 322 -3.31 15.99 10.63
C PHE A 322 -1.85 15.54 10.53
N LEU A 323 -1.34 15.45 9.30
CA LEU A 323 0.05 15.13 9.01
C LEU A 323 0.64 16.23 8.12
N ILE A 324 1.86 16.65 8.45
CA ILE A 324 2.66 17.56 7.64
C ILE A 324 3.96 16.83 7.31
N ALA A 325 4.24 16.64 6.03
CA ALA A 325 5.48 16.06 5.55
C ALA A 325 6.10 16.94 4.46
N ALA A 326 7.42 17.00 4.45
CA ALA A 326 8.20 17.67 3.43
C ALA A 326 9.39 16.79 3.06
N GLN A 327 9.72 16.77 1.78
CA GLN A 327 10.86 16.02 1.28
C GLN A 327 11.61 16.77 0.18
N TYR A 328 12.91 16.55 0.15
CA TYR A 328 13.82 17.08 -0.87
C TYR A 328 14.76 15.97 -1.32
N ALA A 329 14.71 15.65 -2.61
CA ALA A 329 15.57 14.67 -3.25
C ALA A 329 16.47 15.36 -4.28
N LYS A 330 17.76 15.05 -4.24
CA LYS A 330 18.75 15.41 -5.27
C LYS A 330 19.30 14.15 -5.91
N LEU A 331 19.19 14.10 -7.22
CA LEU A 331 19.69 13.02 -8.05
C LEU A 331 20.95 13.47 -8.78
N ILE A 332 22.01 12.68 -8.72
CA ILE A 332 23.24 12.90 -9.47
C ILE A 332 23.47 11.69 -10.37
N ILE A 333 23.52 11.94 -11.67
CA ILE A 333 23.83 10.95 -12.69
C ILE A 333 25.28 11.17 -13.11
N THR A 334 26.13 10.18 -12.86
CA THR A 334 27.54 10.23 -13.26
C THR A 334 27.77 9.34 -14.48
N HIS A 335 28.26 9.93 -15.58
CA HIS A 335 28.67 9.20 -16.78
C HIS A 335 30.14 8.80 -16.69
N TYR A 336 30.44 7.53 -16.97
CA TYR A 336 31.81 7.11 -17.24
C TYR A 336 32.08 7.20 -18.74
N LEU A 337 32.92 8.16 -19.14
CA LEU A 337 33.58 8.11 -20.43
C LEU A 337 34.64 7.02 -20.37
N HIS A 338 34.42 5.90 -21.06
CA HIS A 338 35.47 4.91 -21.26
C HIS A 338 36.54 5.56 -22.15
N LYS A 339 37.65 5.97 -21.55
CA LYS A 339 38.81 6.45 -22.29
C LYS A 339 39.34 5.23 -23.05
N GLN A 340 39.07 5.14 -24.35
CA GLN A 340 39.78 4.20 -25.21
C GLN A 340 41.27 4.51 -25.06
N VAL A 341 41.98 3.65 -24.33
CA VAL A 341 43.44 3.62 -24.38
C VAL A 341 43.76 3.09 -25.77
N MET A 342 43.99 4.01 -26.72
CA MET A 342 44.62 3.66 -27.98
C MET A 342 46.02 3.16 -27.65
N GLY A 343 46.16 1.83 -27.58
CA GLY A 343 47.45 1.19 -27.63
C GLY A 343 48.06 1.47 -29.00
N THR A 344 49.04 2.37 -29.04
CA THR A 344 50.00 2.44 -30.14
C THR A 344 50.84 1.17 -30.07
N GLN A 345 50.71 0.31 -31.09
CA GLN A 345 51.71 -0.70 -31.43
C GLN A 345 52.91 -0.04 -32.11
#